data_AF-A0A1V2H0T2-F1
#
_entry.id   AF-A0A1V2H0T2-F1
#
_cell.length_a   1.000
_cell.length_b   1.000
_cell.length_c   1.000
_cell.angle_alpha   90.00
_cell.angle_beta   90.00
_cell.angle_gamma   90.00
#
_symmetry.space_group_name_H-M   'P 1'
#
loop_
_entity.id
_entity.type
_entity.pdbx_description
1 polymer ?
#
loop_
_entity_poly.entity_id
_entity_poly.type
_entity_poly.pdbx_seq_one_letter_code
_entity_poly.pdbx_strand_id
1 'polypeptide(L)'
;MIVERSALQPGLQAFGGYELDFAPAAGAPAEQLVIAVTGLRRAGEPITGFDFHASLMARPGIDRLFLRDQRQSWYNAEDGWAALAAALRGQVAAGGYARVTVLGVSMGAFGALLVGALLPEARVVALCPPVSVDLAKRGPAIIRYQRWFADDQPALRPDAVMSGDPKRFLCLFGDLDVIDVANAEAFHAEGWPQVFICPDGGHELGAFLKQAGRFNRVLDRLLEGAPLTAVAAAAGAYLAFSHCQAFAMLAARRHLYAGERAAADRFLHDARQAPTAPVPRSLTLLGRLREALAPPGRDTLAQFLAAANQSVPMATVEGWEAELLGLEARAMGHAVQAGPLALLRLRPTAPPDGGLDSIGRLRLRLRFALPPAGSAVAAPEENAISAFWAEPGGKPRLLARAEDPAKPLLVDVPFRQGEALLLLQRASFYSLFDAGTGALRAPWSMRLYKLTLKPLPARKAA
;
A
#
# COMPACT_ATOMS: atom_id res chain seq x y z
N MET A 1 39.46 5.29 37.39
CA MET A 1 38.52 6.37 36.98
C MET A 1 37.62 5.81 35.90
N ILE A 2 36.34 5.62 36.21
CA ILE A 2 35.33 5.33 35.19
C ILE A 2 34.97 6.69 34.58
N VAL A 3 35.41 6.96 33.36
CA VAL A 3 35.04 8.19 32.64
C VAL A 3 33.57 8.05 32.27
N GLU A 4 32.71 8.97 32.73
CA GLU A 4 31.33 9.03 32.24
C GLU A 4 31.35 9.27 30.73
N ARG A 5 30.89 8.28 29.95
CA ARG A 5 30.86 8.31 28.48
C ARG A 5 29.50 8.71 27.90
N SER A 6 28.59 9.23 28.70
CA SER A 6 27.23 9.53 28.24
C SER A 6 26.88 10.99 28.50
N ALA A 7 26.40 11.68 27.46
CA ALA A 7 25.82 13.02 27.61
C ALA A 7 24.35 12.92 28.07
N LEU A 8 23.69 11.80 27.78
CA LEU A 8 22.30 11.52 28.16
C LEU A 8 22.23 10.65 29.41
N GLN A 9 21.28 10.97 30.29
CA GLN A 9 20.89 10.08 31.39
C GLN A 9 20.04 8.91 30.86
N PRO A 10 20.19 7.70 31.39
CA PRO A 10 19.32 6.58 31.04
C PRO A 10 17.84 6.90 31.31
N GLY A 11 16.97 6.45 30.43
CA GLY A 11 15.52 6.66 30.50
C GLY A 11 14.99 7.76 29.58
N LEU A 12 13.69 8.03 29.76
CA LEU A 12 12.90 8.93 28.92
C LEU A 12 13.18 10.39 29.24
N GLN A 13 13.50 11.18 28.21
CA GLN A 13 13.71 12.62 28.27
C GLN A 13 12.85 13.33 27.21
N ALA A 14 12.32 14.50 27.55
CA ALA A 14 11.48 15.31 26.67
C ALA A 14 12.26 16.51 26.11
N PHE A 15 12.05 16.78 24.83
CA PHE A 15 12.64 17.88 24.08
C PHE A 15 11.51 18.57 23.30
N GLY A 16 10.70 19.39 23.97
CA GLY A 16 9.56 20.06 23.34
C GLY A 16 8.56 19.06 22.76
N GLY A 17 8.41 19.04 21.44
CA GLY A 17 7.55 18.09 20.72
C GLY A 17 8.10 16.66 20.60
N TYR A 18 9.32 16.42 21.05
CA TYR A 18 10.02 15.14 20.89
C TYR A 18 10.27 14.46 22.23
N GLU A 19 10.34 13.14 22.20
CA GLU A 19 10.81 12.33 23.33
C GLU A 19 11.88 11.36 22.88
N LEU A 20 12.89 11.19 23.73
CA LEU A 20 14.05 10.34 23.50
C LEU A 20 14.26 9.45 24.73
N ASP A 21 14.25 8.14 24.55
CA ASP A 21 14.55 7.17 25.60
C ASP A 21 15.94 6.56 25.38
N PHE A 22 16.85 6.80 26.32
CA PHE A 22 18.21 6.26 26.26
C PHE A 22 18.33 4.98 27.09
N ALA A 23 18.63 3.87 26.42
CA ALA A 23 18.84 2.56 27.02
C ALA A 23 20.26 2.07 26.74
N PRO A 24 21.22 2.32 27.66
CA PRO A 24 22.60 1.87 27.48
C PRO A 24 22.70 0.33 27.48
N ALA A 25 23.79 -0.20 26.92
CA ALA A 25 24.13 -1.60 27.07
C ALA A 25 24.38 -1.95 28.53
N ALA A 26 23.97 -3.17 28.93
CA ALA A 26 24.36 -3.70 30.23
C ALA A 26 25.85 -4.09 30.22
N GLY A 27 26.61 -3.62 31.20
CA GLY A 27 28.00 -4.03 31.41
C GLY A 27 29.03 -3.10 30.76
N ALA A 28 29.88 -3.65 29.89
CA ALA A 28 30.96 -2.91 29.26
C ALA A 28 30.43 -1.80 28.32
N PRO A 29 31.17 -0.69 28.13
CA PRO A 29 30.79 0.36 27.19
C PRO A 29 30.53 -0.21 25.79
N ALA A 30 29.39 0.15 25.19
CA ALA A 30 29.06 -0.30 23.85
C ALA A 30 29.93 0.40 22.80
N GLU A 31 30.38 -0.35 21.80
CA GLU A 31 31.04 0.24 20.62
C GLU A 31 30.03 0.78 19.60
N GLN A 32 28.74 0.48 19.79
CA GLN A 32 27.69 0.75 18.82
C GLN A 32 26.52 1.49 19.46
N LEU A 33 26.00 2.46 18.73
CA LEU A 33 24.76 3.17 19.04
C LEU A 33 23.74 2.93 17.93
N VAL A 34 22.53 2.55 18.31
CA VAL A 34 21.38 2.46 17.41
C VAL A 34 20.30 3.46 17.82
N ILE A 35 19.95 4.36 16.90
CA ILE A 35 18.87 5.34 17.04
C ILE A 35 17.67 4.83 16.24
N ALA A 36 16.62 4.41 16.92
CA ALA A 36 15.36 3.97 16.32
C ALA A 36 14.35 5.12 16.34
N VAL A 37 13.88 5.52 15.17
CA VAL A 37 12.98 6.65 14.96
C VAL A 37 11.57 6.14 14.67
N THR A 38 10.62 6.55 15.51
CA THR A 38 9.26 6.00 15.53
C THR A 38 8.40 6.58 14.42
N GLY A 39 7.66 5.72 13.74
CA GLY A 39 6.68 6.08 12.72
C GLY A 39 5.29 6.39 13.29
N LEU A 40 4.38 6.75 12.39
CA LEU A 40 2.99 7.02 12.73
C LEU A 40 2.16 5.73 12.60
N ARG A 41 1.58 5.25 13.69
CA ARG A 41 0.69 4.08 13.68
C ARG A 41 -0.74 4.44 13.28
N ARG A 42 -1.28 5.49 13.89
CA ARG A 42 -2.62 5.99 13.64
C ARG A 42 -2.63 7.50 13.78
N ALA A 43 -3.04 8.18 12.70
CA ALA A 43 -3.18 9.63 12.67
C ALA A 43 -4.15 10.09 13.77
N GLY A 44 -3.74 11.06 14.59
CA GLY A 44 -4.57 11.69 15.61
C GLY A 44 -4.49 11.03 16.99
N GLU A 45 -3.85 9.85 17.09
CA GLU A 45 -3.69 9.16 18.37
C GLU A 45 -2.30 9.38 18.94
N PRO A 46 -2.15 9.65 20.25
CA PRO A 46 -0.84 9.79 20.88
C PRO A 46 0.08 8.60 20.59
N ILE A 47 1.36 8.87 20.32
CA ILE A 47 2.35 7.81 20.09
C ILE A 47 2.85 7.32 21.46
N THR A 48 2.34 6.17 21.90
CA THR A 48 2.61 5.62 23.25
C THR A 48 3.80 4.67 23.30
N GLY A 49 4.23 4.10 22.17
CA GLY A 49 5.34 3.16 22.08
C GLY A 49 6.50 3.66 21.22
N PHE A 50 7.54 2.83 21.13
CA PHE A 50 8.69 3.04 20.25
C PHE A 50 8.79 1.90 19.24
N ASP A 51 9.15 2.26 18.01
CA ASP A 51 9.40 1.24 16.99
C ASP A 51 10.72 0.51 17.24
N PHE A 52 10.76 -0.75 16.84
CA PHE A 52 11.90 -1.67 17.00
C PHE A 52 12.33 -1.97 18.45
N HIS A 53 11.67 -1.40 19.47
CA HIS A 53 12.02 -1.55 20.89
C HIS A 53 12.35 -2.99 21.30
N ALA A 54 11.39 -3.91 21.18
CA ALA A 54 11.59 -5.31 21.58
C ALA A 54 12.76 -5.98 20.83
N SER A 55 12.94 -5.68 19.54
CA SER A 55 13.99 -6.27 18.72
C SER A 55 15.37 -5.75 19.10
N LEU A 56 15.50 -4.46 19.43
CA LEU A 56 16.78 -3.88 19.86
C LEU A 56 17.12 -4.24 21.30
N MET A 57 16.13 -4.27 22.20
CA MET A 57 16.35 -4.68 23.60
C MET A 57 16.81 -6.13 23.74
N ALA A 58 16.43 -7.01 22.81
CA ALA A 58 16.88 -8.40 22.77
C ALA A 58 18.36 -8.58 22.36
N ARG A 59 19.09 -7.52 22.02
CA ARG A 59 20.47 -7.59 21.52
C ARG A 59 21.45 -6.96 22.52
N PRO A 60 22.13 -7.73 23.38
CA PRO A 60 23.06 -7.17 24.36
C PRO A 60 24.26 -6.47 23.69
N GLY A 61 24.97 -5.62 24.43
CA GLY A 61 26.21 -5.00 23.97
C GLY A 61 26.08 -3.80 23.02
N ILE A 62 24.87 -3.26 22.85
CA ILE A 62 24.63 -2.03 22.06
C ILE A 62 23.92 -0.99 22.92
N ASP A 63 24.30 0.27 22.72
CA ASP A 63 23.54 1.42 23.22
C ASP A 63 22.37 1.72 22.27
N ARG A 64 21.26 2.16 22.83
CA ARG A 64 20.01 2.35 22.09
C ARG A 64 19.40 3.69 22.45
N LEU A 65 18.92 4.39 21.44
CA LEU A 65 18.11 5.58 21.59
C LEU A 65 16.80 5.37 20.84
N PHE A 66 15.67 5.53 21.52
CA PHE A 66 14.36 5.48 20.91
C PHE A 66 13.78 6.88 20.83
N LEU A 67 13.56 7.36 19.61
CA LEU A 67 13.06 8.71 19.34
C LEU A 67 11.63 8.63 18.83
N ARG A 68 10.76 9.52 19.33
CA ARG A 68 9.41 9.74 18.78
C ARG A 68 9.04 11.22 18.73
N ASP A 69 8.21 11.56 17.74
CA ASP A 69 7.61 12.87 17.56
C ASP A 69 6.18 12.85 18.11
N GLN A 70 5.97 13.40 19.31
CA GLN A 70 4.67 13.44 19.97
C GLN A 70 3.66 14.33 19.24
N ARG A 71 4.15 15.30 18.45
CA ARG A 71 3.30 16.21 17.68
C ARG A 71 2.86 15.62 16.35
N GLN A 72 3.38 14.45 15.95
CA GLN A 72 3.15 13.87 14.61
C GLN A 72 3.43 14.87 13.49
N SER A 73 4.43 15.73 13.71
CA SER A 73 4.86 16.79 12.80
C SER A 73 5.75 16.27 11.67
N TRP A 74 5.91 14.96 11.57
CA TRP A 74 6.88 14.31 10.68
C TRP A 74 8.30 14.79 10.94
N TYR A 75 8.62 15.00 12.22
CA TYR A 75 9.89 15.55 12.65
C TYR A 75 10.18 16.93 12.02
N ASN A 76 9.16 17.80 11.93
CA ASN A 76 9.28 19.20 11.49
C ASN A 76 9.00 20.23 12.59
N ALA A 77 8.38 19.86 13.73
CA ALA A 77 8.05 20.80 14.80
C ALA A 77 9.30 21.49 15.36
N GLU A 78 9.39 22.82 15.27
CA GLU A 78 10.54 23.61 15.75
C GLU A 78 10.82 23.43 17.23
N ASP A 79 9.75 23.35 18.03
CA ASP A 79 9.83 23.20 19.48
C ASP A 79 10.64 21.96 19.89
N GLY A 80 11.79 22.22 20.53
CA GLY A 80 12.69 21.22 21.08
C GLY A 80 13.66 20.57 20.09
N TRP A 81 13.57 20.84 18.78
CA TRP A 81 14.46 20.22 17.79
C TRP A 81 15.93 20.59 17.98
N ALA A 82 16.23 21.87 18.24
CA ALA A 82 17.61 22.30 18.47
C ALA A 82 18.22 21.62 19.71
N ALA A 83 17.44 21.47 20.78
CA ALA A 83 17.85 20.77 21.99
C ALA A 83 18.04 19.27 21.75
N LEU A 84 17.12 18.63 21.02
CA LEU A 84 17.25 17.23 20.59
C LEU A 84 18.52 17.02 19.74
N ALA A 85 18.76 17.88 18.76
CA ALA A 85 19.92 17.80 17.88
C ALA A 85 21.24 17.95 18.67
N ALA A 86 21.29 18.90 19.62
CA ALA A 86 22.43 19.07 20.50
C ALA A 86 22.65 17.82 21.39
N ALA A 87 21.58 17.26 21.93
CA ALA A 87 21.64 16.06 22.77
C ALA A 87 22.12 14.82 22.00
N LEU A 88 21.62 14.60 20.78
CA LEU A 88 22.06 13.49 19.91
C LEU A 88 23.55 13.62 19.55
N ARG A 89 24.01 14.81 19.14
CA ARG A 89 25.42 15.06 18.82
C ARG A 89 26.31 14.89 20.06
N GLY A 90 25.87 15.43 21.19
CA GLY A 90 26.56 15.28 22.47
C GLY A 90 26.72 13.82 22.86
N GLN A 91 25.66 13.02 22.70
CA GLN A 91 25.71 11.59 22.99
C GLN A 91 26.70 10.85 22.08
N VAL A 92 26.65 11.11 20.77
CA VAL A 92 27.57 10.45 19.83
C VAL A 92 29.03 10.81 20.13
N ALA A 93 29.30 12.09 20.39
CA ALA A 93 30.63 12.59 20.71
C ALA A 93 31.16 12.02 22.04
N ALA A 94 30.33 12.01 23.10
CA ALA A 94 30.73 11.52 24.42
C ALA A 94 30.89 9.99 24.46
N GLY A 95 30.04 9.26 23.72
CA GLY A 95 30.04 7.79 23.70
C GLY A 95 31.26 7.17 23.02
N GLY A 96 31.88 7.89 22.08
CA GLY A 96 33.02 7.38 21.31
C GLY A 96 32.67 6.13 20.50
N TYR A 97 31.43 6.07 19.99
CA TYR A 97 30.93 4.90 19.26
C TYR A 97 31.72 4.68 17.97
N ALA A 98 32.17 3.45 17.75
CA ALA A 98 32.78 3.03 16.49
C ALA A 98 31.74 2.95 15.36
N ARG A 99 30.46 2.75 15.70
CA ARG A 99 29.35 2.69 14.74
C ARG A 99 28.11 3.38 15.29
N VAL A 100 27.55 4.28 14.48
CA VAL A 100 26.24 4.90 14.74
C VAL A 100 25.29 4.52 13.61
N THR A 101 24.11 4.03 13.97
CA THR A 101 23.05 3.66 13.02
C THR A 101 21.78 4.39 13.38
N VAL A 102 21.11 4.96 12.38
CA VAL A 102 19.75 5.50 12.50
C VAL A 102 18.82 4.64 11.66
N LEU A 103 17.70 4.19 12.20
CA LEU A 103 16.70 3.47 11.44
C LEU A 103 15.28 3.92 11.76
N GLY A 104 14.39 3.79 10.78
CA GLY A 104 12.99 4.15 10.92
C GLY A 104 12.11 3.50 9.87
N VAL A 105 10.80 3.52 10.09
CA VAL A 105 9.78 3.09 9.11
C VAL A 105 8.77 4.20 8.86
N SER A 106 8.34 4.41 7.60
CA SER A 106 7.33 5.41 7.23
C SER A 106 7.71 6.83 7.67
N MET A 107 6.89 7.50 8.50
CA MET A 107 7.22 8.76 9.16
C MET A 107 8.56 8.70 9.92
N GLY A 108 8.84 7.57 10.58
CA GLY A 108 10.09 7.35 11.28
C GLY A 108 11.28 7.23 10.33
N ALA A 109 11.06 6.69 9.12
CA ALA A 109 12.10 6.62 8.09
C ALA A 109 12.43 8.01 7.54
N PHE A 110 11.43 8.88 7.36
CA PHE A 110 11.65 10.30 7.05
C PHE A 110 12.45 10.99 8.17
N GLY A 111 12.06 10.79 9.43
CA GLY A 111 12.81 11.28 10.59
C GLY A 111 14.24 10.73 10.67
N ALA A 112 14.46 9.47 10.28
CA ALA A 112 15.79 8.86 10.24
C ALA A 112 16.70 9.53 9.21
N LEU A 113 16.16 9.94 8.05
CA LEU A 113 16.90 10.72 7.06
C LEU A 113 17.28 12.11 7.62
N LEU A 114 16.35 12.78 8.32
CA LEU A 114 16.62 14.08 8.96
C LEU A 114 17.68 13.97 10.07
N VAL A 115 17.57 12.96 10.94
CA VAL A 115 18.55 12.72 12.01
C VAL A 115 19.91 12.31 11.43
N GLY A 116 19.93 11.51 10.37
CA GLY A 116 21.18 11.15 9.67
C GLY A 116 21.92 12.34 9.06
N ALA A 117 21.20 13.40 8.67
CA ALA A 117 21.81 14.66 8.23
C ALA A 117 22.44 15.44 9.41
N LEU A 118 21.95 15.26 10.64
CA LEU A 118 22.56 15.85 11.85
C LEU A 118 23.83 15.12 12.31
N LEU A 119 23.99 13.85 11.90
CA LEU A 119 25.01 12.91 12.36
C LEU A 119 25.81 12.36 11.15
N PRO A 120 26.82 13.10 10.65
CA PRO A 120 27.56 12.76 9.43
C PRO A 120 28.33 11.42 9.48
N GLU A 121 28.56 10.86 10.66
CA GLU A 121 29.17 9.55 10.90
C GLU A 121 28.15 8.40 10.85
N ALA A 122 26.85 8.71 10.95
CA ALA A 122 25.82 7.70 11.05
C ALA A 122 25.48 7.06 9.70
N ARG A 123 25.23 5.75 9.73
CA ARG A 123 24.56 5.01 8.66
C ARG A 123 23.05 5.08 8.86
N VAL A 124 22.29 5.21 7.79
CA VAL A 124 20.84 5.37 7.84
C VAL A 124 20.15 4.23 7.08
N VAL A 125 19.20 3.57 7.74
CA VAL A 125 18.33 2.56 7.14
C VAL A 125 16.88 3.04 7.21
N ALA A 126 16.37 3.53 6.09
CA ALA A 126 15.04 4.10 5.96
C ALA A 126 14.10 3.08 5.30
N LEU A 127 13.10 2.59 6.04
CA LEU A 127 12.11 1.64 5.52
C LEU A 127 10.85 2.38 5.06
N CYS A 128 10.53 2.31 3.77
CA CYS A 128 9.43 3.01 3.12
C CYS A 128 9.34 4.52 3.48
N PRO A 129 10.45 5.28 3.42
CA PRO A 129 10.40 6.72 3.65
C PRO A 129 9.58 7.40 2.55
N PRO A 130 8.72 8.39 2.85
CA PRO A 130 8.33 9.33 1.82
C PRO A 130 9.55 10.17 1.38
N VAL A 131 9.57 10.58 0.11
CA VAL A 131 10.63 11.43 -0.45
C VAL A 131 10.55 12.87 0.06
N SER A 132 9.36 13.30 0.45
CA SER A 132 9.10 14.61 1.06
C SER A 132 7.79 14.55 1.83
N VAL A 133 7.46 15.62 2.53
CA VAL A 133 6.12 15.85 3.08
C VAL A 133 5.47 17.12 2.50
N ASP A 134 6.17 17.81 1.60
CA ASP A 134 5.69 18.97 0.86
C ASP A 134 4.76 18.54 -0.29
N LEU A 135 3.46 18.52 0.01
CA LEU A 135 2.45 18.18 -0.98
C LEU A 135 2.30 19.21 -2.11
N ALA A 136 2.64 20.47 -1.86
CA ALA A 136 2.57 21.51 -2.89
C ALA A 136 3.66 21.28 -3.95
N LYS A 137 4.86 20.87 -3.51
CA LYS A 137 5.99 20.57 -4.41
C LYS A 137 5.88 19.22 -5.11
N ARG A 138 5.43 18.17 -4.41
CA ARG A 138 5.50 16.78 -4.90
C ARG A 138 4.15 16.17 -5.27
N GLY A 139 3.06 16.86 -4.97
CA GLY A 139 1.71 16.35 -5.15
C GLY A 139 1.31 15.31 -4.08
N PRO A 140 0.04 14.89 -4.07
CA PRO A 140 -0.53 14.06 -3.01
C PRO A 140 -0.05 12.59 -3.04
N ALA A 141 0.54 12.13 -4.15
CA ALA A 141 0.91 10.74 -4.36
C ALA A 141 2.13 10.26 -3.54
N ILE A 142 2.82 11.15 -2.84
CA ILE A 142 4.03 10.81 -2.07
C ILE A 142 3.76 10.48 -0.60
N ILE A 143 2.54 10.73 -0.09
CA ILE A 143 2.20 10.48 1.32
C ILE A 143 0.81 9.86 1.50
N ARG A 144 0.66 9.03 2.53
CA ARG A 144 -0.60 8.33 2.83
C ARG A 144 -1.63 9.21 3.52
N TYR A 145 -1.16 10.10 4.38
CA TYR A 145 -2.02 10.85 5.30
C TYR A 145 -2.35 12.24 4.75
N GLN A 146 -2.68 12.35 3.46
CA GLN A 146 -2.85 13.63 2.75
C GLN A 146 -3.70 14.66 3.49
N ARG A 147 -4.81 14.23 4.12
CA ARG A 147 -5.68 15.13 4.90
C ARG A 147 -4.98 15.78 6.09
N TRP A 148 -4.06 15.06 6.73
CA TRP A 148 -3.23 15.58 7.82
C TRP A 148 -2.37 16.76 7.36
N PHE A 149 -1.99 16.76 6.08
CA PHE A 149 -1.13 17.76 5.47
C PHE A 149 -1.92 18.90 4.81
N ALA A 150 -3.25 18.80 4.73
CA ALA A 150 -4.09 19.82 4.10
C ALA A 150 -4.47 20.97 5.05
N ASP A 151 -4.47 20.72 6.37
CA ASP A 151 -5.11 21.59 7.37
C ASP A 151 -4.10 22.31 8.30
N ASP A 152 -3.24 23.17 7.74
CA ASP A 152 -2.36 24.08 8.50
C ASP A 152 -1.15 23.39 9.18
N GLN A 153 -0.03 23.29 8.44
CA GLN A 153 1.16 22.55 8.89
C GLN A 153 2.20 23.44 9.58
N PRO A 154 3.03 22.86 10.49
CA PRO A 154 4.27 23.51 10.90
C PRO A 154 5.14 23.80 9.68
N ALA A 155 5.88 24.90 9.73
CA ALA A 155 6.82 25.27 8.68
C ALA A 155 7.70 24.06 8.33
N LEU A 156 7.68 23.68 7.05
CA LEU A 156 8.49 22.58 6.55
C LEU A 156 9.94 22.90 6.88
N ARG A 157 10.63 22.01 7.59
CA ARG A 157 12.09 22.06 7.55
C ARG A 157 12.50 21.92 6.09
N PRO A 158 13.60 22.57 5.65
CA PRO A 158 14.16 22.26 4.34
C PRO A 158 14.20 20.74 4.19
N ASP A 159 13.77 20.22 3.02
CA ASP A 159 13.86 18.80 2.69
C ASP A 159 15.23 18.31 3.20
N ALA A 160 15.28 17.11 3.80
CA ALA A 160 16.56 16.50 4.13
C ALA A 160 17.37 16.50 2.83
N VAL A 161 18.30 17.44 2.68
CA VAL A 161 19.12 17.50 1.49
C VAL A 161 19.84 16.16 1.49
N MET A 162 19.84 15.49 0.34
CA MET A 162 20.72 14.35 0.11
C MET A 162 22.16 14.88 0.25
N SER A 163 22.58 14.97 1.50
CA SER A 163 23.76 15.69 1.95
C SER A 163 24.73 14.60 2.32
N GLY A 164 25.61 14.31 1.38
CA GLY A 164 26.80 13.52 1.65
C GLY A 164 26.83 12.16 1.00
N ASP A 165 27.45 11.23 1.71
CA ASP A 165 28.03 10.03 1.13
C ASP A 165 26.96 9.00 0.74
N PRO A 166 26.87 8.64 -0.55
CA PRO A 166 25.96 7.62 -1.05
C PRO A 166 26.06 6.28 -0.29
N LYS A 167 27.20 6.00 0.33
CA LYS A 167 27.47 4.75 1.08
C LYS A 167 26.83 4.71 2.46
N ARG A 168 26.26 5.80 2.94
CA ARG A 168 25.67 5.90 4.29
C ARG A 168 24.18 5.60 4.34
N PHE A 169 23.46 5.76 3.23
CA PHE A 169 22.01 5.69 3.20
C PHE A 169 21.53 4.43 2.49
N LEU A 170 20.56 3.74 3.08
CA LEU A 170 19.82 2.64 2.48
C LEU A 170 18.33 2.94 2.59
N CYS A 171 17.66 3.03 1.44
CA CYS A 171 16.21 3.13 1.38
C CYS A 171 15.63 1.79 0.90
N LEU A 172 14.76 1.17 1.71
CA LEU A 172 14.10 -0.09 1.40
C LEU A 172 12.60 0.15 1.24
N PHE A 173 12.00 -0.28 0.13
CA PHE A 173 10.58 -0.12 -0.15
C PHE A 173 9.91 -1.46 -0.39
N GLY A 174 8.62 -1.57 -0.08
CA GLY A 174 7.78 -2.66 -0.56
C GLY A 174 7.18 -2.36 -1.94
N ASP A 175 6.79 -3.38 -2.69
CA ASP A 175 6.13 -3.25 -4.00
C ASP A 175 4.62 -3.55 -3.99
N LEU A 176 4.03 -3.86 -2.82
CA LEU A 176 2.57 -4.02 -2.69
C LEU A 176 1.84 -2.69 -2.58
N ASP A 177 2.52 -1.65 -2.11
CA ASP A 177 1.95 -0.32 -1.94
C ASP A 177 2.46 0.64 -3.02
N VAL A 178 1.55 1.10 -3.88
CA VAL A 178 1.85 2.01 -4.98
C VAL A 178 2.49 3.34 -4.52
N ILE A 179 2.18 3.82 -3.32
CA ILE A 179 2.81 5.03 -2.76
C ILE A 179 4.29 4.77 -2.45
N ASP A 180 4.64 3.58 -1.96
CA ASP A 180 6.05 3.25 -1.68
C ASP A 180 6.84 3.10 -2.97
N VAL A 181 6.25 2.50 -4.01
CA VAL A 181 6.89 2.41 -5.33
C VAL A 181 7.08 3.79 -5.96
N ALA A 182 6.09 4.69 -5.83
CA ALA A 182 6.22 6.06 -6.32
C ALA A 182 7.30 6.86 -5.56
N ASN A 183 7.43 6.66 -4.26
CA ASN A 183 8.52 7.25 -3.49
C ASN A 183 9.88 6.67 -3.89
N ALA A 184 9.99 5.34 -4.07
CA ALA A 184 11.21 4.71 -4.56
C ALA A 184 11.63 5.28 -5.94
N GLU A 185 10.67 5.46 -6.85
CA GLU A 185 10.91 6.07 -8.17
C GLU A 185 11.41 7.52 -8.03
N ALA A 186 10.81 8.30 -7.13
CA ALA A 186 11.23 9.67 -6.86
C ALA A 186 12.66 9.74 -6.28
N PHE A 187 12.98 8.92 -5.28
CA PHE A 187 14.34 8.81 -4.74
C PHE A 187 15.34 8.41 -5.85
N HIS A 188 15.01 7.42 -6.66
CA HIS A 188 15.87 7.00 -7.77
C HIS A 188 16.07 8.13 -8.80
N ALA A 189 15.01 8.87 -9.16
CA ALA A 189 15.07 10.00 -10.08
C ALA A 189 15.94 11.16 -9.55
N GLU A 190 16.04 11.30 -8.24
CA GLU A 190 16.94 12.25 -7.57
C GLU A 190 18.39 11.77 -7.46
N GLY A 191 18.70 10.61 -8.02
CA GLY A 191 20.05 10.06 -8.03
C GLY A 191 20.45 9.34 -6.74
N TRP A 192 19.49 8.90 -5.92
CA TRP A 192 19.81 8.13 -4.73
C TRP A 192 20.39 6.76 -5.11
N PRO A 193 21.59 6.43 -4.61
CA PRO A 193 22.40 5.28 -5.05
C PRO A 193 21.92 3.92 -4.56
N GLN A 194 21.13 3.91 -3.48
CA GLN A 194 20.81 2.71 -2.67
C GLN A 194 19.32 2.66 -2.37
N VAL A 195 18.52 2.73 -3.44
CA VAL A 195 17.09 2.47 -3.40
C VAL A 195 16.88 1.00 -3.71
N PHE A 196 16.28 0.26 -2.79
CA PHE A 196 16.05 -1.18 -2.90
C PHE A 196 14.57 -1.49 -2.73
N ILE A 197 14.10 -2.53 -3.43
CA ILE A 197 12.73 -3.01 -3.39
C ILE A 197 12.69 -4.41 -2.79
N CYS A 198 11.83 -4.61 -1.78
CA CYS A 198 11.47 -5.88 -1.19
C CYS A 198 10.22 -6.43 -1.90
N PRO A 199 10.33 -7.51 -2.70
CA PRO A 199 9.19 -8.15 -3.33
C PRO A 199 8.14 -8.59 -2.32
N ASP A 200 6.86 -8.36 -2.64
CA ASP A 200 5.70 -8.62 -1.78
C ASP A 200 5.72 -7.87 -0.44
N GLY A 201 6.63 -6.90 -0.27
CA GLY A 201 6.67 -6.03 0.89
C GLY A 201 5.49 -5.05 0.89
N GLY A 202 4.78 -4.96 2.00
CA GLY A 202 3.84 -3.87 2.27
C GLY A 202 4.53 -2.66 2.89
N HIS A 203 3.73 -1.62 3.19
CA HIS A 203 4.23 -0.40 3.83
C HIS A 203 4.84 -0.63 5.22
N GLU A 204 4.25 -1.52 6.00
CA GLU A 204 4.76 -1.94 7.31
C GLU A 204 5.95 -2.91 7.13
N LEU A 205 6.99 -2.46 6.42
CA LEU A 205 8.06 -3.33 5.94
C LEU A 205 8.82 -3.99 7.09
N GLY A 206 8.94 -3.33 8.25
CA GLY A 206 9.49 -3.93 9.45
C GLY A 206 8.68 -5.13 9.96
N ALA A 207 7.35 -5.08 9.91
CA ALA A 207 6.48 -6.20 10.28
C ALA A 207 6.55 -7.33 9.24
N PHE A 208 6.54 -6.98 7.94
CA PHE A 208 6.73 -7.95 6.85
C PHE A 208 8.04 -8.73 7.00
N LEU A 209 9.16 -8.04 7.23
CA LEU A 209 10.46 -8.67 7.41
C LEU A 209 10.49 -9.59 8.65
N LYS A 210 9.76 -9.25 9.71
CA LYS A 210 9.62 -10.11 10.91
C LYS A 210 8.85 -11.38 10.58
N GLN A 211 7.70 -11.26 9.93
CA GLN A 211 6.88 -12.40 9.49
C GLN A 211 7.64 -13.32 8.54
N ALA A 212 8.49 -12.75 7.68
CA ALA A 212 9.35 -13.51 6.77
C ALA A 212 10.61 -14.11 7.44
N GLY A 213 10.83 -13.89 8.74
CA GLY A 213 12.03 -14.36 9.45
C GLY A 213 13.35 -13.68 9.01
N ARG A 214 13.25 -12.53 8.33
CA ARG A 214 14.40 -11.80 7.75
C ARG A 214 14.86 -10.63 8.62
N PHE A 215 13.97 -10.07 9.44
CA PHE A 215 14.27 -8.84 10.19
C PHE A 215 15.47 -8.96 11.13
N ASN A 216 15.62 -10.10 11.82
CA ASN A 216 16.79 -10.30 12.68
C ASN A 216 18.09 -10.32 11.88
N ARG A 217 18.11 -10.99 10.71
CA ARG A 217 19.28 -11.00 9.83
C ARG A 217 19.66 -9.60 9.35
N VAL A 218 18.66 -8.77 9.02
CA VAL A 218 18.89 -7.37 8.65
C VAL A 218 19.56 -6.60 9.79
N LEU A 219 19.05 -6.72 11.01
CA LEU A 219 19.64 -6.05 12.18
C LEU A 219 21.04 -6.58 12.48
N ASP A 220 21.26 -7.88 12.42
CA ASP A 220 22.56 -8.48 12.74
C ASP A 220 23.63 -8.02 11.74
N ARG A 221 23.32 -8.00 10.43
CA ARG A 221 24.21 -7.42 9.41
C ARG A 221 24.50 -5.93 9.62
N LEU A 222 23.50 -5.19 10.06
CA LEU A 222 23.66 -3.76 10.35
C LEU A 222 24.62 -3.52 11.51
N LEU A 223 24.49 -4.29 12.60
CA LEU A 223 25.34 -4.21 13.79
C LEU A 223 26.76 -4.74 13.55
N GLU A 224 26.91 -5.76 12.70
CA GLU A 224 28.21 -6.25 12.20
C GLU A 224 28.96 -5.20 11.37
N GLY A 225 28.30 -4.11 10.97
CA GLY A 225 28.91 -3.11 10.10
C GLY A 225 29.01 -3.57 8.64
N ALA A 226 28.26 -4.61 8.24
CA ALA A 226 28.28 -5.13 6.87
C ALA A 226 27.91 -4.03 5.84
N PRO A 227 28.37 -4.11 4.58
CA PRO A 227 27.95 -3.18 3.53
C PRO A 227 26.42 -3.08 3.43
N LEU A 228 25.88 -1.89 3.16
CA LEU A 228 24.41 -1.68 3.08
C LEU A 228 23.74 -2.55 2.00
N THR A 229 24.46 -2.89 0.92
CA THR A 229 24.00 -3.87 -0.08
C THR A 229 23.78 -5.26 0.53
N ALA A 230 24.62 -5.69 1.47
CA ALA A 230 24.44 -6.95 2.20
C ALA A 230 23.28 -6.88 3.20
N VAL A 231 23.04 -5.70 3.80
CA VAL A 231 21.86 -5.44 4.64
C VAL A 231 20.58 -5.54 3.79
N ALA A 232 20.56 -4.95 2.60
CA ALA A 232 19.45 -5.06 1.65
C ALA A 232 19.23 -6.51 1.17
N ALA A 233 20.31 -7.24 0.86
CA ALA A 233 20.23 -8.66 0.51
C ALA A 233 19.67 -9.51 1.66
N ALA A 234 19.99 -9.20 2.93
CA ALA A 234 19.40 -9.87 4.09
C ALA A 234 17.89 -9.61 4.23
N ALA A 235 17.39 -8.48 3.71
CA ALA A 235 15.96 -8.21 3.59
C ALA A 235 15.30 -9.00 2.43
N GLY A 236 16.11 -9.57 1.54
CA GLY A 236 15.66 -10.16 0.27
C GLY A 236 15.26 -9.09 -0.74
N ALA A 237 15.89 -7.91 -0.68
CA ALA A 237 15.61 -6.79 -1.56
C ALA A 237 16.53 -6.79 -2.78
N TYR A 238 16.04 -6.26 -3.91
CA TYR A 238 16.82 -6.03 -5.12
C TYR A 238 17.02 -4.52 -5.36
N LEU A 239 18.10 -4.15 -6.05
CA LEU A 239 18.40 -2.75 -6.36
C LEU A 239 17.38 -2.18 -7.36
N ALA A 240 16.80 -1.02 -7.06
CA ALA A 240 15.95 -0.30 -8.00
C ALA A 240 16.80 0.34 -9.10
N PHE A 241 16.33 0.23 -10.33
CA PHE A 241 16.86 0.90 -11.52
C PHE A 241 15.68 1.26 -12.43
N SER A 242 15.92 2.10 -13.46
CA SER A 242 14.86 2.65 -14.33
C SER A 242 13.90 1.61 -14.93
N HIS A 243 14.36 0.39 -15.16
CA HIS A 243 13.59 -0.71 -15.75
C HIS A 243 13.33 -1.86 -14.78
N CYS A 244 13.43 -1.63 -13.47
CA CYS A 244 13.13 -2.67 -12.50
C CYS A 244 11.62 -2.98 -12.44
N GLN A 245 11.28 -4.18 -11.97
CA GLN A 245 9.91 -4.69 -11.97
C GLN A 245 8.88 -3.72 -11.35
N ALA A 246 9.17 -3.20 -10.16
CA ALA A 246 8.26 -2.27 -9.46
C ALA A 246 7.99 -0.99 -10.27
N PHE A 247 9.00 -0.40 -10.92
CA PHE A 247 8.81 0.81 -11.73
C PHE A 247 8.03 0.51 -13.02
N ALA A 248 8.32 -0.63 -13.67
CA ALA A 248 7.53 -1.07 -14.82
C ALA A 248 6.06 -1.31 -14.43
N MET A 249 5.78 -1.87 -13.25
CA MET A 249 4.41 -2.02 -12.76
C MET A 249 3.72 -0.67 -12.49
N LEU A 250 4.43 0.30 -11.91
CA LEU A 250 3.91 1.64 -11.70
C LEU A 250 3.60 2.33 -13.04
N ALA A 251 4.48 2.20 -14.03
CA ALA A 251 4.24 2.71 -15.38
C ALA A 251 3.02 2.03 -16.04
N ALA A 252 2.93 0.70 -15.98
CA ALA A 252 1.79 -0.05 -16.50
C ALA A 252 0.47 0.43 -15.89
N ARG A 253 0.46 0.67 -14.57
CA ARG A 253 -0.69 1.20 -13.85
C ARG A 253 -1.09 2.60 -14.32
N ARG A 254 -0.13 3.51 -14.50
CA ARG A 254 -0.39 4.86 -15.04
C ARG A 254 -0.99 4.80 -16.45
N HIS A 255 -0.47 3.92 -17.31
CA HIS A 255 -1.02 3.71 -18.66
C HIS A 255 -2.42 3.07 -18.64
N LEU A 256 -2.69 2.14 -17.72
CA LEU A 256 -4.04 1.61 -17.51
C LEU A 256 -5.03 2.70 -17.13
N TYR A 257 -4.64 3.58 -16.22
CA TYR A 257 -5.45 4.73 -15.81
C TYR A 257 -5.72 5.70 -16.97
N ALA A 258 -4.74 5.91 -17.85
CA ALA A 258 -4.85 6.75 -19.05
C ALA A 258 -5.56 6.07 -20.25
N GLY A 259 -6.07 4.84 -20.09
CA GLY A 259 -6.70 4.08 -21.19
C GLY A 259 -5.72 3.53 -22.24
N GLU A 260 -4.40 3.67 -22.03
CA GLU A 260 -3.34 3.31 -22.97
C GLU A 260 -2.95 1.82 -22.85
N ARG A 261 -3.92 0.93 -23.12
CA ARG A 261 -3.82 -0.52 -22.91
C ARG A 261 -2.56 -1.16 -23.52
N ALA A 262 -2.20 -0.77 -24.75
CA ALA A 262 -1.03 -1.31 -25.44
C ALA A 262 0.29 -0.89 -24.77
N ALA A 263 0.37 0.32 -24.22
CA ALA A 263 1.53 0.76 -23.45
C ALA A 263 1.61 0.00 -22.12
N ALA A 264 0.47 -0.15 -21.43
CA ALA A 264 0.40 -0.97 -20.22
C ALA A 264 0.86 -2.41 -20.44
N ASP A 265 0.47 -3.04 -21.56
CA ASP A 265 0.87 -4.41 -21.90
C ASP A 265 2.39 -4.55 -22.09
N ARG A 266 3.05 -3.55 -22.70
CA ARG A 266 4.52 -3.52 -22.82
C ARG A 266 5.19 -3.46 -21.45
N PHE A 267 4.76 -2.55 -20.58
CA PHE A 267 5.34 -2.45 -19.24
C PHE A 267 5.05 -3.67 -18.36
N LEU A 268 3.88 -4.30 -18.50
CA LEU A 268 3.59 -5.58 -17.83
C LEU A 268 4.46 -6.72 -18.38
N HIS A 269 4.79 -6.70 -19.67
CA HIS A 269 5.76 -7.64 -20.23
C HIS A 269 7.15 -7.40 -19.64
N ASP A 270 7.65 -6.16 -19.63
CA ASP A 270 8.95 -5.81 -19.06
C ASP A 270 9.05 -6.20 -17.58
N ALA A 271 7.99 -5.94 -16.80
CA ALA A 271 7.91 -6.33 -15.40
C ALA A 271 8.01 -7.85 -15.18
N ARG A 272 7.50 -8.66 -16.12
CA ARG A 272 7.61 -10.14 -16.07
C ARG A 272 8.98 -10.65 -16.50
N GLN A 273 9.67 -9.91 -17.37
CA GLN A 273 11.04 -10.25 -17.82
C GLN A 273 12.12 -9.80 -16.84
N ALA A 274 11.79 -8.89 -15.92
CA ALA A 274 12.72 -8.45 -14.89
C ALA A 274 13.26 -9.64 -14.06
N PRO A 275 14.56 -9.70 -13.76
CA PRO A 275 15.21 -10.84 -13.09
C PRO A 275 14.94 -10.85 -11.58
N THR A 276 13.68 -10.71 -11.19
CA THR A 276 13.21 -10.68 -9.81
C THR A 276 12.36 -11.93 -9.57
N ALA A 277 12.96 -12.94 -8.95
CA ALA A 277 12.27 -14.16 -8.56
C ALA A 277 12.05 -14.17 -7.03
N PRO A 278 10.84 -14.53 -6.54
CA PRO A 278 9.64 -14.91 -7.30
C PRO A 278 8.88 -13.72 -7.92
N VAL A 279 7.97 -14.00 -8.85
CA VAL A 279 7.03 -13.01 -9.41
C VAL A 279 6.13 -12.46 -8.28
N PRO A 280 6.12 -11.13 -8.02
CA PRO A 280 5.31 -10.56 -6.96
C PRO A 280 3.81 -10.75 -7.19
N ARG A 281 3.08 -10.84 -6.07
CA ARG A 281 1.61 -10.90 -6.05
C ARG A 281 1.00 -9.65 -6.68
N SER A 282 1.61 -8.49 -6.48
CA SER A 282 1.18 -7.21 -7.06
C SER A 282 1.27 -7.21 -8.59
N LEU A 283 2.30 -7.82 -9.19
CA LEU A 283 2.39 -8.00 -10.65
C LEU A 283 1.30 -8.93 -11.18
N THR A 284 1.08 -10.05 -10.49
CA THR A 284 0.02 -11.01 -10.85
C THR A 284 -1.36 -10.35 -10.78
N LEU A 285 -1.63 -9.58 -9.72
CA LEU A 285 -2.88 -8.82 -9.56
C LEU A 285 -3.06 -7.82 -10.69
N LEU A 286 -2.06 -6.98 -10.98
CA LEU A 286 -2.15 -5.97 -12.02
C LEU A 286 -2.38 -6.57 -13.41
N GLY A 287 -1.72 -7.70 -13.72
CA GLY A 287 -1.96 -8.46 -14.94
C GLY A 287 -3.41 -8.94 -15.07
N ARG A 288 -3.99 -9.49 -14.00
CA ARG A 288 -5.40 -9.91 -13.99
C ARG A 288 -6.37 -8.74 -14.11
N LEU A 289 -6.07 -7.60 -13.48
CA LEU A 289 -6.87 -6.37 -13.63
C LEU A 289 -6.84 -5.89 -15.08
N ARG A 290 -5.67 -5.94 -15.75
CA ARG A 290 -5.53 -5.61 -17.17
C ARG A 290 -6.34 -6.53 -18.06
N GLU A 291 -6.28 -7.84 -17.85
CA GLU A 291 -7.05 -8.85 -18.59
C GLU A 291 -8.56 -8.64 -18.42
N ALA A 292 -8.98 -8.30 -17.21
CA ALA A 292 -10.36 -8.01 -16.85
C ALA A 292 -10.96 -6.77 -17.56
N LEU A 293 -10.15 -5.95 -18.24
CA LEU A 293 -10.63 -4.83 -19.08
C LEU A 293 -11.10 -5.27 -20.47
N ALA A 294 -10.74 -6.47 -20.93
CA ALA A 294 -11.21 -7.04 -22.19
C ALA A 294 -12.50 -7.84 -21.97
N PRO A 295 -13.43 -7.90 -22.95
CA PRO A 295 -14.65 -8.71 -22.82
C PRO A 295 -14.33 -10.14 -22.36
N PRO A 296 -14.98 -10.65 -21.30
CA PRO A 296 -14.56 -11.89 -20.65
C PRO A 296 -14.77 -13.10 -21.57
N GLY A 297 -13.68 -13.82 -21.83
CA GLY A 297 -13.71 -15.12 -22.49
C GLY A 297 -14.00 -16.27 -21.50
N ARG A 298 -14.09 -17.49 -22.02
CA ARG A 298 -14.21 -18.71 -21.21
C ARG A 298 -13.04 -18.85 -20.24
N ASP A 299 -11.82 -18.65 -20.74
CA ASP A 299 -10.60 -18.82 -19.95
C ASP A 299 -10.46 -17.73 -18.90
N THR A 300 -10.76 -16.48 -19.24
CA THR A 300 -10.79 -15.36 -18.27
C THR A 300 -11.79 -15.63 -17.15
N LEU A 301 -12.99 -16.13 -17.45
CA LEU A 301 -13.96 -16.50 -16.43
C LEU A 301 -13.45 -17.65 -15.56
N ALA A 302 -12.89 -18.71 -16.17
CA ALA A 302 -12.37 -19.85 -15.41
C ALA A 302 -11.23 -19.43 -14.47
N GLN A 303 -10.29 -18.61 -14.95
CA GLN A 303 -9.20 -18.06 -14.14
C GLN A 303 -9.72 -17.13 -13.03
N PHE A 304 -10.70 -16.29 -13.33
CA PHE A 304 -11.34 -15.42 -12.35
C PHE A 304 -12.01 -16.25 -11.25
N LEU A 305 -12.77 -17.29 -11.60
CA LEU A 305 -13.43 -18.16 -10.62
C LEU A 305 -12.45 -19.00 -9.80
N ALA A 306 -11.31 -19.39 -10.38
CA ALA A 306 -10.26 -20.13 -9.69
C ALA A 306 -9.36 -19.25 -8.81
N ALA A 307 -9.36 -17.93 -9.03
CA ALA A 307 -8.59 -17.00 -8.20
C ALA A 307 -9.16 -16.91 -6.78
N ALA A 308 -8.28 -16.68 -5.80
CA ALA A 308 -8.65 -16.33 -4.44
C ALA A 308 -9.28 -14.92 -4.42
N ASN A 309 -10.56 -14.84 -4.79
CA ASN A 309 -11.32 -13.61 -4.76
C ASN A 309 -11.69 -13.23 -3.33
N GLN A 310 -11.71 -11.94 -3.06
CA GLN A 310 -12.36 -11.41 -1.86
C GLN A 310 -13.86 -11.50 -2.08
N SER A 311 -14.57 -12.00 -1.07
CA SER A 311 -16.03 -11.99 -1.08
C SER A 311 -16.52 -10.95 -0.07
N VAL A 312 -17.45 -10.13 -0.53
CA VAL A 312 -17.99 -9.03 0.27
C VAL A 312 -19.51 -9.17 0.30
N PRO A 313 -20.09 -9.43 1.48
CA PRO A 313 -21.54 -9.40 1.61
C PRO A 313 -22.05 -7.99 1.34
N MET A 314 -23.16 -7.90 0.63
CA MET A 314 -23.88 -6.67 0.38
C MET A 314 -25.03 -6.54 1.38
N ALA A 315 -25.54 -5.32 1.57
CA ALA A 315 -26.77 -5.12 2.32
C ALA A 315 -27.88 -6.01 1.73
N THR A 316 -28.53 -6.80 2.59
CA THR A 316 -29.55 -7.76 2.20
C THR A 316 -30.68 -7.06 1.46
N VAL A 317 -31.12 -7.67 0.36
CA VAL A 317 -32.41 -7.33 -0.24
C VAL A 317 -33.44 -8.24 0.42
N GLU A 318 -34.64 -7.75 0.73
CA GLU A 318 -35.65 -8.51 1.49
C GLU A 318 -35.82 -9.94 0.97
N GLY A 319 -35.44 -10.94 1.79
CA GLY A 319 -35.47 -12.37 1.46
C GLY A 319 -34.28 -12.91 0.65
N TRP A 320 -33.21 -12.13 0.45
CA TRP A 320 -32.07 -12.47 -0.41
C TRP A 320 -30.72 -12.05 0.19
N GLU A 321 -29.77 -12.98 0.10
CA GLU A 321 -28.35 -12.74 0.30
C GLU A 321 -27.72 -12.32 -1.02
N ALA A 322 -26.89 -11.28 -0.95
CA ALA A 322 -26.12 -10.78 -2.09
C ALA A 322 -24.65 -10.71 -1.70
N GLU A 323 -23.79 -11.26 -2.55
CA GLU A 323 -22.35 -11.31 -2.36
C GLU A 323 -21.67 -10.83 -3.65
N LEU A 324 -20.71 -9.93 -3.52
CA LEU A 324 -19.84 -9.52 -4.62
C LEU A 324 -18.46 -10.14 -4.44
N LEU A 325 -18.04 -10.94 -5.41
CA LEU A 325 -16.72 -11.56 -5.45
C LEU A 325 -15.84 -10.81 -6.45
N GLY A 326 -14.60 -10.54 -6.08
CA GLY A 326 -13.60 -10.00 -7.00
C GLY A 326 -12.22 -9.87 -6.38
N LEU A 327 -11.21 -9.67 -7.22
CA LEU A 327 -9.82 -9.53 -6.79
C LEU A 327 -9.61 -8.35 -5.81
N GLU A 328 -10.42 -7.30 -5.97
CA GLU A 328 -10.36 -6.06 -5.20
C GLU A 328 -11.70 -5.70 -4.55
N ALA A 329 -12.55 -6.71 -4.33
CA ALA A 329 -13.85 -6.49 -3.70
C ALA A 329 -13.66 -6.04 -2.25
N ARG A 330 -14.26 -4.91 -1.85
CA ARG A 330 -14.26 -4.43 -0.45
C ARG A 330 -15.50 -3.61 -0.10
N ALA A 331 -15.91 -3.68 1.16
CA ALA A 331 -16.99 -2.84 1.69
C ALA A 331 -16.52 -1.39 1.87
N MET A 332 -17.38 -0.43 1.52
CA MET A 332 -17.13 1.01 1.59
C MET A 332 -18.41 1.71 2.08
N GLY A 333 -18.63 1.69 3.40
CA GLY A 333 -19.90 2.13 3.99
C GLY A 333 -21.05 1.25 3.52
N HIS A 334 -22.07 1.84 2.89
CA HIS A 334 -23.21 1.10 2.31
C HIS A 334 -22.97 0.63 0.86
N ALA A 335 -21.81 0.94 0.27
CA ALA A 335 -21.45 0.52 -1.07
C ALA A 335 -20.42 -0.60 -1.04
N VAL A 336 -20.35 -1.39 -2.12
CA VAL A 336 -19.27 -2.35 -2.35
C VAL A 336 -18.47 -1.90 -3.56
N GLN A 337 -17.15 -1.81 -3.38
CA GLN A 337 -16.21 -1.51 -4.44
C GLN A 337 -15.63 -2.80 -5.00
N ALA A 338 -15.39 -2.88 -6.30
CA ALA A 338 -14.68 -3.96 -6.96
C ALA A 338 -13.82 -3.44 -8.14
N GLY A 339 -12.91 -4.29 -8.61
CA GLY A 339 -12.09 -4.04 -9.80
C GLY A 339 -12.89 -4.08 -11.12
N PRO A 340 -12.21 -4.23 -12.27
CA PRO A 340 -12.84 -4.22 -13.60
C PRO A 340 -13.83 -5.35 -13.85
N LEU A 341 -13.67 -6.47 -13.14
CA LEU A 341 -14.52 -7.65 -13.25
C LEU A 341 -14.91 -8.13 -11.84
N ALA A 342 -16.19 -8.42 -11.65
CA ALA A 342 -16.74 -8.91 -10.39
C ALA A 342 -17.89 -9.90 -10.64
N LEU A 343 -18.06 -10.89 -9.77
CA LEU A 343 -19.20 -11.79 -9.80
C LEU A 343 -20.18 -11.41 -8.71
N LEU A 344 -21.38 -10.99 -9.10
CA LEU A 344 -22.51 -10.86 -8.20
C LEU A 344 -23.23 -12.20 -8.09
N ARG A 345 -23.32 -12.69 -6.86
CA ARG A 345 -24.02 -13.92 -6.51
C ARG A 345 -25.23 -13.59 -5.64
N LEU A 346 -26.37 -14.18 -5.98
CA LEU A 346 -27.64 -13.97 -5.28
C LEU A 346 -28.24 -15.31 -4.86
N ARG A 347 -28.64 -15.42 -3.59
CA ARG A 347 -29.29 -16.60 -3.01
C ARG A 347 -30.48 -16.17 -2.16
N PRO A 348 -31.59 -16.92 -2.16
CA PRO A 348 -32.68 -16.62 -1.26
C PRO A 348 -32.28 -17.02 0.18
N THR A 349 -32.65 -16.21 1.17
CA THR A 349 -32.38 -16.51 2.60
C THR A 349 -33.27 -17.64 3.13
N ALA A 350 -34.41 -17.87 2.48
CA ALA A 350 -35.34 -18.95 2.76
C ALA A 350 -36.00 -19.41 1.45
N PRO A 351 -36.47 -20.66 1.34
CA PRO A 351 -37.22 -21.11 0.18
C PRO A 351 -38.43 -20.18 -0.08
N PRO A 352 -38.65 -19.70 -1.31
CA PRO A 352 -39.84 -18.92 -1.63
C PRO A 352 -41.10 -19.79 -1.54
N ASP A 353 -42.27 -19.18 -1.32
CA ASP A 353 -43.56 -19.88 -1.11
C ASP A 353 -44.01 -20.80 -2.27
N GLY A 354 -43.32 -20.77 -3.42
CA GLY A 354 -43.51 -21.67 -4.56
C GLY A 354 -42.38 -22.64 -4.83
N GLY A 355 -41.38 -22.73 -3.93
CA GLY A 355 -40.15 -23.50 -4.13
C GLY A 355 -39.17 -22.82 -5.09
N LEU A 356 -37.89 -23.22 -5.05
CA LEU A 356 -36.83 -22.61 -5.87
C LEU A 356 -37.09 -22.72 -7.38
N ASP A 357 -37.75 -23.79 -7.82
CA ASP A 357 -38.05 -24.07 -9.23
C ASP A 357 -39.12 -23.14 -9.82
N SER A 358 -39.87 -22.44 -8.97
CA SER A 358 -40.83 -21.42 -9.40
C SER A 358 -40.15 -20.17 -9.98
N ILE A 359 -38.89 -19.93 -9.63
CA ILE A 359 -38.13 -18.76 -10.08
C ILE A 359 -37.33 -19.13 -11.33
N GLY A 360 -37.72 -18.60 -12.49
CA GLY A 360 -36.96 -18.79 -13.72
C GLY A 360 -35.81 -17.80 -13.88
N ARG A 361 -36.05 -16.55 -13.47
CA ARG A 361 -35.11 -15.43 -13.62
C ARG A 361 -35.23 -14.45 -12.48
N LEU A 362 -34.18 -13.67 -12.25
CA LEU A 362 -34.20 -12.48 -11.42
C LEU A 362 -34.06 -11.24 -12.29
N ARG A 363 -35.02 -10.31 -12.20
CA ARG A 363 -34.86 -8.97 -12.77
C ARG A 363 -34.13 -8.10 -11.78
N LEU A 364 -32.91 -7.71 -12.12
CA LEU A 364 -32.06 -6.87 -11.29
C LEU A 364 -32.07 -5.44 -11.81
N ARG A 365 -32.02 -4.50 -10.87
CA ARG A 365 -31.72 -3.09 -11.13
C ARG A 365 -30.57 -2.67 -10.23
N LEU A 366 -29.44 -2.42 -10.86
CA LEU A 366 -28.16 -2.10 -10.22
C LEU A 366 -27.82 -0.63 -10.45
N ARG A 367 -27.30 0.06 -9.42
CA ARG A 367 -26.75 1.43 -9.56
C ARG A 367 -25.32 1.51 -9.06
N PHE A 368 -24.49 2.15 -9.85
CA PHE A 368 -23.06 2.27 -9.62
C PHE A 368 -22.68 3.73 -9.49
N ALA A 369 -21.68 4.03 -8.67
CA ALA A 369 -21.12 5.37 -8.60
C ALA A 369 -20.47 5.69 -9.96
N LEU A 370 -20.61 6.95 -10.37
CA LEU A 370 -19.86 7.48 -11.48
C LEU A 370 -18.37 7.46 -11.11
N PRO A 371 -17.49 6.99 -11.99
CA PRO A 371 -16.08 7.29 -11.84
C PRO A 371 -15.93 8.82 -11.82
N PRO A 372 -15.11 9.39 -10.92
CA PRO A 372 -14.83 10.82 -10.90
C PRO A 372 -14.39 11.34 -12.27
N ALA A 373 -14.86 12.53 -12.63
CA ALA A 373 -14.44 13.22 -13.85
C ALA A 373 -12.93 13.45 -13.78
N GLY A 374 -12.16 12.74 -14.61
CA GLY A 374 -10.70 12.83 -14.54
C GLY A 374 -9.93 11.57 -14.92
N SER A 375 -10.58 10.41 -15.14
CA SER A 375 -9.93 9.34 -15.90
C SER A 375 -9.70 9.87 -17.31
N ALA A 376 -8.52 10.44 -17.53
CA ALA A 376 -8.13 10.99 -18.81
C ALA A 376 -8.25 9.85 -19.82
N VAL A 377 -9.15 10.02 -20.78
CA VAL A 377 -9.29 9.16 -21.96
C VAL A 377 -9.83 7.76 -21.66
N ALA A 378 -11.16 7.67 -21.59
CA ALA A 378 -11.85 6.45 -21.95
C ALA A 378 -13.06 6.88 -22.80
N ALA A 379 -13.20 6.32 -24.01
CA ALA A 379 -14.37 6.59 -24.83
C ALA A 379 -15.65 6.29 -24.01
N PRO A 380 -16.78 6.98 -24.21
CA PRO A 380 -17.99 6.77 -23.40
C PRO A 380 -18.37 5.29 -23.23
N GLU A 381 -18.10 4.49 -24.25
CA GLU A 381 -18.26 3.03 -24.31
C GLU A 381 -17.41 2.22 -23.31
N GLU A 382 -16.29 2.73 -22.82
CA GLU A 382 -15.44 2.07 -21.82
C GLU A 382 -15.94 2.30 -20.39
N ASN A 383 -16.73 3.35 -20.16
CA ASN A 383 -17.40 3.61 -18.89
C ASN A 383 -18.69 2.80 -18.70
N ALA A 384 -19.16 2.17 -19.79
CA ALA A 384 -20.33 1.33 -19.78
C ALA A 384 -20.16 0.14 -18.83
N ILE A 385 -21.25 -0.23 -18.18
CA ILE A 385 -21.29 -1.45 -17.36
C ILE A 385 -21.97 -2.55 -18.14
N SER A 386 -21.27 -3.65 -18.32
CA SER A 386 -21.76 -4.84 -18.99
C SER A 386 -22.06 -5.93 -17.96
N ALA A 387 -23.18 -6.61 -18.14
CA ALA A 387 -23.60 -7.74 -17.33
C ALA A 387 -23.63 -8.99 -18.20
N PHE A 388 -22.88 -10.00 -17.81
CA PHE A 388 -22.79 -11.29 -18.48
C PHE A 388 -23.36 -12.38 -17.60
N TRP A 389 -24.02 -13.34 -18.23
CA TRP A 389 -24.35 -14.58 -17.57
C TRP A 389 -23.09 -15.44 -17.44
N ALA A 390 -22.75 -15.82 -16.21
CA ALA A 390 -21.61 -16.70 -15.90
C ALA A 390 -22.10 -18.13 -15.72
N GLU A 391 -22.37 -18.83 -16.82
CA GLU A 391 -22.64 -20.27 -16.76
C GLU A 391 -21.35 -21.02 -16.42
N PRO A 392 -21.31 -21.83 -15.34
CA PRO A 392 -20.13 -22.62 -15.00
C PRO A 392 -19.65 -23.46 -16.19
N GLY A 393 -18.39 -23.29 -16.59
CA GLY A 393 -17.78 -23.98 -17.73
C GLY A 393 -18.15 -23.45 -19.12
N GLY A 394 -19.14 -22.55 -19.22
CA GLY A 394 -19.61 -21.92 -20.45
C GLY A 394 -18.87 -20.63 -20.81
N LYS A 395 -19.10 -20.13 -22.04
CA LYS A 395 -18.64 -18.79 -22.45
C LYS A 395 -19.58 -17.73 -21.87
N PRO A 396 -19.07 -16.66 -21.21
CA PRO A 396 -19.90 -15.56 -20.74
C PRO A 396 -20.78 -15.00 -21.86
N ARG A 397 -22.08 -14.84 -21.59
CA ARG A 397 -23.04 -14.26 -22.56
C ARG A 397 -23.52 -12.91 -22.08
N LEU A 398 -23.34 -11.87 -22.88
CA LEU A 398 -23.85 -10.52 -22.57
C LEU A 398 -25.38 -10.57 -22.42
N LEU A 399 -25.88 -10.10 -21.28
CA LEU A 399 -27.31 -10.02 -20.97
C LEU A 399 -27.83 -8.58 -21.08
N ALA A 400 -27.04 -7.62 -20.60
CA ALA A 400 -27.40 -6.21 -20.61
C ALA A 400 -26.14 -5.34 -20.58
N ARG A 401 -26.31 -4.09 -21.04
CA ARG A 401 -25.27 -3.08 -21.03
C ARG A 401 -25.89 -1.72 -20.74
N ALA A 402 -25.28 -0.96 -19.84
CA ALA A 402 -25.65 0.42 -19.56
C ALA A 402 -24.57 1.35 -20.10
N GLU A 403 -24.81 1.95 -21.26
CA GLU A 403 -23.85 2.88 -21.91
C GLU A 403 -23.63 4.14 -21.06
N ASP A 404 -24.71 4.64 -20.45
CA ASP A 404 -24.64 5.77 -19.52
C ASP A 404 -24.47 5.24 -18.08
N PRO A 405 -23.29 5.40 -17.46
CA PRO A 405 -23.04 4.91 -16.10
C PRO A 405 -23.89 5.63 -15.02
N ALA A 406 -24.54 6.75 -15.35
CA ALA A 406 -25.48 7.42 -14.44
C ALA A 406 -26.83 6.70 -14.40
N LYS A 407 -27.17 5.94 -15.46
CA LYS A 407 -28.41 5.16 -15.54
C LYS A 407 -28.24 3.81 -14.84
N PRO A 408 -29.33 3.28 -14.25
CA PRO A 408 -29.31 1.94 -13.69
C PRO A 408 -29.10 0.89 -14.77
N LEU A 409 -28.34 -0.15 -14.45
CA LEU A 409 -28.27 -1.37 -15.27
C LEU A 409 -29.47 -2.26 -14.93
N LEU A 410 -30.32 -2.51 -15.94
CA LEU A 410 -31.46 -3.42 -15.86
C LEU A 410 -31.10 -4.74 -16.55
N VAL A 411 -31.22 -5.85 -15.84
CA VAL A 411 -30.82 -7.16 -16.39
C VAL A 411 -31.69 -8.29 -15.85
N ASP A 412 -32.12 -9.19 -16.74
CA ASP A 412 -32.80 -10.43 -16.37
C ASP A 412 -31.78 -11.58 -16.33
N VAL A 413 -31.44 -12.06 -15.13
CA VAL A 413 -30.43 -13.09 -14.90
C VAL A 413 -31.10 -14.44 -14.69
N PRO A 414 -30.66 -15.53 -15.35
CA PRO A 414 -31.16 -16.87 -15.05
C PRO A 414 -30.94 -17.25 -13.58
N PHE A 415 -31.96 -17.83 -12.96
CA PHE A 415 -31.87 -18.42 -11.63
C PHE A 415 -31.85 -19.94 -11.78
N ARG A 416 -30.80 -20.61 -11.28
CA ARG A 416 -30.62 -22.05 -11.42
C ARG A 416 -29.96 -22.61 -10.16
N GLN A 417 -30.37 -23.80 -9.75
CA GLN A 417 -29.74 -24.50 -8.62
C GLN A 417 -29.69 -23.66 -7.33
N GLY A 418 -30.72 -22.84 -7.09
CA GLY A 418 -30.81 -22.00 -5.90
C GLY A 418 -29.98 -20.71 -5.93
N GLU A 419 -29.30 -20.39 -7.03
CA GLU A 419 -28.57 -19.12 -7.14
C GLU A 419 -28.70 -18.44 -8.51
N ALA A 420 -28.43 -17.13 -8.54
CA ALA A 420 -28.17 -16.39 -9.77
C ALA A 420 -26.74 -15.86 -9.77
N LEU A 421 -26.04 -16.10 -10.87
CA LEU A 421 -24.65 -15.68 -11.08
C LEU A 421 -24.58 -14.65 -12.21
N LEU A 422 -24.17 -13.43 -11.86
CA LEU A 422 -24.03 -12.32 -12.80
C LEU A 422 -22.60 -11.79 -12.76
N LEU A 423 -21.89 -11.93 -13.88
CA LEU A 423 -20.58 -11.34 -14.06
C LEU A 423 -20.73 -9.89 -14.51
N LEU A 424 -20.26 -8.96 -13.69
CA LEU A 424 -20.26 -7.53 -13.95
C LEU A 424 -18.89 -7.13 -14.46
N GLN A 425 -18.87 -6.30 -15.50
CA GLN A 425 -17.65 -5.72 -16.03
C GLN A 425 -17.82 -4.22 -16.26
N ARG A 426 -16.80 -3.45 -15.91
CA ARG A 426 -16.57 -2.12 -16.47
C ARG A 426 -15.17 -2.10 -17.06
N ALA A 427 -15.08 -1.80 -18.36
CA ALA A 427 -13.83 -1.86 -19.12
C ALA A 427 -12.94 -0.62 -18.90
N SER A 428 -12.90 -0.11 -17.67
CA SER A 428 -12.08 1.03 -17.27
C SER A 428 -11.26 0.69 -16.02
N PHE A 429 -10.12 1.35 -15.87
CA PHE A 429 -9.27 1.25 -14.70
C PHE A 429 -9.27 2.62 -14.03
N TYR A 430 -9.91 2.74 -12.87
CA TYR A 430 -9.92 3.99 -12.12
C TYR A 430 -9.14 3.85 -10.82
N SER A 431 -8.49 4.93 -10.41
CA SER A 431 -7.84 5.03 -9.11
C SER A 431 -7.78 6.48 -8.66
N LEU A 432 -8.15 6.72 -7.39
CA LEU A 432 -7.98 8.04 -6.78
C LEU A 432 -6.49 8.40 -6.62
N PHE A 433 -5.63 7.40 -6.47
CA PHE A 433 -4.19 7.59 -6.39
C PHE A 433 -3.64 8.11 -7.73
N ASP A 434 -3.92 7.42 -8.83
CA ASP A 434 -3.43 7.81 -10.16
C ASP A 434 -4.06 9.13 -10.63
N ALA A 435 -5.29 9.42 -10.18
CA ALA A 435 -5.94 10.71 -10.38
C ALA A 435 -5.33 11.86 -9.56
N GLY A 436 -4.46 11.57 -8.58
CA GLY A 436 -3.95 12.57 -7.64
C GLY A 436 -5.02 13.23 -6.76
N THR A 437 -6.18 12.58 -6.56
CA THR A 437 -7.33 13.16 -5.84
C THR A 437 -7.63 12.45 -4.53
N GLY A 438 -6.89 11.40 -4.16
CA GLY A 438 -7.02 10.80 -2.84
C GLY A 438 -6.01 9.70 -2.53
N ALA A 439 -5.94 9.35 -1.25
CA ALA A 439 -5.06 8.31 -0.73
C ALA A 439 -5.55 6.87 -0.98
N LEU A 440 -6.67 6.69 -1.68
CA LEU A 440 -7.21 5.36 -1.93
C LEU A 440 -6.37 4.65 -3.01
N ARG A 441 -5.45 3.81 -2.53
CA ARG A 441 -4.45 3.08 -3.32
C ARG A 441 -5.05 2.01 -4.23
N ALA A 442 -6.04 1.27 -3.72
CA ALA A 442 -6.59 0.17 -4.50
C ALA A 442 -7.40 0.74 -5.68
N PRO A 443 -7.07 0.35 -6.91
CA PRO A 443 -7.86 0.71 -8.07
C PRO A 443 -9.27 0.15 -7.89
N TRP A 444 -10.19 0.77 -8.61
CA TRP A 444 -11.56 0.32 -8.68
C TRP A 444 -12.13 0.69 -10.02
N SER A 445 -13.04 -0.15 -10.49
CA SER A 445 -13.79 0.15 -11.70
C SER A 445 -15.26 0.26 -11.37
N MET A 446 -15.74 -0.49 -10.38
CA MET A 446 -17.13 -0.52 -10.00
C MET A 446 -17.30 -0.18 -8.53
N ARG A 447 -18.28 0.68 -8.22
CA ARG A 447 -18.76 0.91 -6.86
C ARG A 447 -20.27 0.79 -6.86
N LEU A 448 -20.76 -0.40 -6.51
CA LEU A 448 -22.17 -0.74 -6.47
C LEU A 448 -22.77 -0.26 -5.14
N TYR A 449 -23.68 0.71 -5.19
CA TYR A 449 -24.28 1.31 -3.99
C TYR A 449 -25.77 1.02 -3.83
N LYS A 450 -26.42 0.45 -4.86
CA LYS A 450 -27.82 0.02 -4.78
C LYS A 450 -28.08 -1.18 -5.67
N LEU A 451 -28.69 -2.20 -5.08
CA LEU A 451 -29.21 -3.38 -5.76
C LEU A 451 -30.69 -3.52 -5.38
N THR A 452 -31.54 -3.73 -6.38
CA THR A 452 -32.93 -4.14 -6.21
C THR A 452 -33.21 -5.30 -7.13
N LEU A 453 -34.04 -6.26 -6.70
CA LEU A 453 -34.34 -7.45 -7.48
C LEU A 453 -35.84 -7.77 -7.43
N LYS A 454 -36.32 -8.44 -8.48
CA LYS A 454 -37.67 -8.99 -8.56
C LYS A 454 -37.59 -10.41 -9.13
N PRO A 455 -38.04 -11.45 -8.40
CA PRO A 455 -38.17 -12.79 -8.94
C PRO A 455 -39.20 -12.80 -10.08
N LEU A 456 -38.87 -13.49 -11.18
CA LEU A 456 -39.76 -13.70 -12.31
C LEU A 456 -40.06 -15.20 -12.43
N PRO A 457 -41.31 -15.58 -12.71
CA PRO A 457 -41.69 -16.99 -12.78
C PRO A 457 -40.95 -17.72 -13.91
N ALA A 458 -40.73 -19.03 -13.72
CA ALA A 458 -40.29 -19.91 -14.78
C ALA A 458 -41.26 -19.82 -15.97
N ARG A 459 -40.73 -19.73 -17.20
CA ARG A 459 -41.58 -19.84 -18.40
C ARG A 459 -42.15 -21.25 -18.41
N LYS A 460 -43.48 -21.39 -18.48
CA LYS A 460 -44.13 -22.67 -18.76
C LYS A 460 -43.52 -23.22 -20.06
N ALA A 461 -43.03 -24.44 -20.05
CA ALA A 461 -42.63 -25.12 -21.29
C ALA A 461 -43.85 -25.12 -22.22
N ALA A 462 -43.68 -24.54 -23.41
CA ALA A 462 -44.74 -24.44 -24.41
C ALA A 462 -44.98 -25.79 -25.07
#